data_AF-A0A6A0IQA6-F1
#
_entry.id   AF-A0A6A0IQA6-F1
#
_cell.length_a   1.000
_cell.length_b   1.000
_cell.length_c   1.000
_cell.angle_alpha   90.00
_cell.angle_beta   90.00
_cell.angle_gamma   90.00
#
_symmetry.space_group_name_H-M   'P 1'
#
loop_
_entity.id
_entity.type
_entity.pdbx_description
1 polymer ?
#
loop_
_entity_poly.entity_id
_entity_poly.type
_entity_poly.pdbx_seq_one_letter_code
_entity_poly.pdbx_strand_id
1 'polypeptide(L)'
;MAIVPWTAGQKAAFLSQQLAAQSADYRRNHASAAFSIVEVDGEAVGRLVVDRRPDEVLLVDVSLLPEHRGRGVGGALLSELVEEARRGGKPLRIHVERFNRALTLYARLGFRLLSDGGVYYLLEWREVPSPASLPVPAPLAFPVPAGVP
;
A
#
# COMPACT_ATOMS: atom_id res chain seq x y z
N MET A 1 -9.70 17.44 -9.80
CA MET A 1 -9.45 18.10 -8.50
C MET A 1 -10.14 19.44 -8.51
N ALA A 2 -11.04 19.72 -7.56
CA ALA A 2 -11.64 21.05 -7.43
C ALA A 2 -10.58 22.05 -6.97
N ILE A 3 -10.40 23.15 -7.71
CA ILE A 3 -9.48 24.22 -7.33
C ILE A 3 -10.17 25.03 -6.24
N VAL A 4 -9.77 24.79 -4.99
CA VAL A 4 -10.22 25.60 -3.87
C VAL A 4 -9.42 26.91 -3.89
N PRO A 5 -10.06 28.10 -3.87
CA PRO A 5 -9.38 29.39 -4.01
C PRO A 5 -8.68 29.81 -2.71
N TRP A 6 -7.78 28.96 -2.20
CA TRP A 6 -7.02 29.19 -0.98
C TRP A 6 -5.72 29.94 -1.27
N THR A 7 -5.39 30.86 -0.38
CA THR A 7 -4.06 31.50 -0.33
C THR A 7 -2.97 30.45 -0.02
N ALA A 8 -1.71 30.77 -0.32
CA ALA A 8 -0.59 29.90 0.03
C ALA A 8 -0.54 29.58 1.53
N GLY A 9 -0.84 30.57 2.39
CA GLY A 9 -0.91 30.39 3.85
C GLY A 9 -2.04 29.45 4.28
N GLN A 10 -3.22 29.54 3.65
CA GLN A 10 -4.34 28.63 3.92
C GLN A 10 -4.04 27.20 3.46
N LYS A 11 -3.39 27.03 2.29
CA LYS A 11 -2.92 25.71 1.83
C LYS A 11 -1.91 25.11 2.80
N ALA A 12 -0.93 25.90 3.26
CA ALA A 12 0.07 25.45 4.22
C ALA A 12 -0.56 25.04 5.55
N ALA A 13 -1.45 25.87 6.11
CA ALA A 13 -2.16 25.56 7.36
C ALA A 13 -3.00 24.28 7.23
N PHE A 14 -3.74 24.12 6.13
CA PHE A 14 -4.54 22.92 5.89
C PHE A 14 -3.65 21.68 5.74
N LEU A 15 -2.54 21.75 5.00
CA LEU A 15 -1.59 20.65 4.87
C LEU A 15 -0.97 20.27 6.23
N SER A 16 -0.62 21.26 7.06
CA SER A 16 -0.12 21.01 8.41
C SER A 16 -1.17 20.33 9.29
N GLN A 17 -2.43 20.75 9.22
CA GLN A 17 -3.54 20.11 9.92
C GLN A 17 -3.77 18.67 9.44
N GLN A 18 -3.77 18.45 8.13
CA GLN A 18 -3.94 17.12 7.53
C GLN A 18 -2.79 16.18 7.91
N LEU A 19 -1.54 16.67 7.86
CA LEU A 19 -0.36 15.93 8.28
C LEU A 19 -0.40 15.59 9.77
N ALA A 20 -0.78 16.55 10.63
CA ALA A 20 -0.88 16.32 12.06
C ALA A 20 -1.96 15.26 12.38
N ALA A 21 -3.13 15.35 11.75
CA ALA A 21 -4.21 14.38 11.91
C ALA A 21 -3.78 12.97 11.46
N GLN A 22 -3.19 12.86 10.27
CA GLN A 22 -2.70 11.60 9.71
C GLN A 22 -1.56 11.01 10.56
N SER A 23 -0.61 11.83 11.01
CA SER A 23 0.51 11.40 11.86
C SER A 23 0.04 10.93 13.23
N ALA A 24 -1.00 11.57 13.79
CA ALA A 24 -1.57 11.18 15.06
C ALA A 24 -2.36 9.87 14.97
N ASP A 25 -3.09 9.66 13.87
CA ASP A 25 -3.78 8.40 13.62
C ASP A 25 -2.80 7.22 13.45
N TYR A 26 -1.75 7.40 12.64
CA TYR A 26 -0.72 6.38 12.49
C TYR A 26 -0.02 6.06 13.80
N ARG A 27 0.38 7.07 14.59
CA ARG A 27 1.03 6.83 15.88
C ARG A 27 0.13 6.14 16.91
N ARG A 28 -1.19 6.32 16.82
CA ARG A 28 -2.15 5.65 17.71
C ARG A 28 -2.42 4.21 17.29
N ASN A 29 -2.55 3.94 16.00
CA ASN A 29 -3.00 2.64 15.48
C ASN A 29 -1.85 1.72 15.03
N HIS A 30 -0.66 2.28 14.82
CA HIS A 30 0.53 1.60 14.30
C HIS A 30 1.78 1.97 15.10
N ALA A 31 1.84 1.53 16.35
CA ALA A 31 2.93 1.87 17.27
C ALA A 31 4.33 1.46 16.75
N SER A 32 4.42 0.48 15.84
CA SER A 32 5.67 0.01 15.22
C SER A 32 5.83 0.49 13.77
N ALA A 33 5.07 1.50 13.32
CA ALA A 33 5.20 2.07 11.99
C ALA A 33 6.55 2.80 11.81
N ALA A 34 7.32 2.35 10.83
CA ALA A 34 8.45 3.08 10.28
C ALA A 34 7.97 3.99 9.14
N PHE A 35 8.43 5.24 9.16
CA PHE A 35 8.15 6.25 8.14
C PHE A 35 9.42 6.51 7.33
N SER A 36 9.34 6.33 6.02
CA SER A 36 10.49 6.45 5.13
C SER A 36 10.19 7.36 3.95
N ILE A 37 11.21 8.12 3.53
CA ILE A 37 11.22 8.82 2.23
C ILE A 37 11.72 7.83 1.20
N VAL A 38 11.05 7.77 0.05
CA VAL A 38 11.51 6.98 -1.09
C VAL A 38 12.39 7.88 -1.95
N GLU A 39 13.61 7.44 -2.22
CA GLU A 39 14.56 8.15 -3.06
C GLU A 39 14.88 7.37 -4.34
N VAL A 40 15.03 8.07 -5.46
CA VAL A 40 15.54 7.54 -6.73
C VAL A 40 16.65 8.48 -7.19
N ASP A 41 17.86 7.95 -7.38
CA ASP A 41 19.05 8.74 -7.76
C ASP A 41 19.31 9.96 -6.85
N GLY A 42 18.99 9.83 -5.56
CA GLY A 42 19.14 10.89 -4.55
C GLY A 42 18.01 11.93 -4.55
N GLU A 43 17.00 11.80 -5.39
CA GLU A 43 15.81 12.65 -5.40
C GLU A 43 14.68 12.02 -4.58
N ALA A 44 14.03 12.79 -3.70
CA ALA A 44 12.88 12.33 -2.93
C ALA A 44 11.61 12.23 -3.82
N VAL A 45 11.16 11.00 -4.09
CA VAL A 45 10.07 10.71 -5.05
C VAL A 45 8.77 10.26 -4.39
N GLY A 46 8.76 10.08 -3.07
CA GLY A 46 7.58 9.61 -2.37
C GLY A 46 7.82 9.22 -0.93
N ARG A 47 6.90 8.44 -0.39
CA ARG A 47 6.93 7.92 0.97
C ARG A 47 6.49 6.47 1.05
N LEU A 48 6.98 5.80 2.08
CA LEU A 48 6.62 4.45 2.46
C LEU A 48 6.40 4.40 3.98
N VAL A 49 5.27 3.86 4.41
CA VAL A 49 4.93 3.65 5.82
C VAL A 49 4.63 2.17 6.04
N VAL A 50 5.41 1.51 6.89
CA VAL A 50 5.30 0.07 7.13
C VAL A 50 5.28 -0.19 8.63
N ASP A 51 4.24 -0.88 9.08
CA ASP A 51 4.09 -1.34 10.46
C ASP A 51 4.51 -2.80 10.55
N ARG A 52 5.66 -3.05 11.18
CA ARG A 52 6.27 -4.38 11.28
C ARG A 52 5.96 -4.98 12.64
N ARG A 53 5.14 -6.02 12.64
CA ARG A 53 4.63 -6.68 13.86
C ARG A 53 5.20 -8.09 14.01
N PRO A 54 5.09 -8.71 15.19
CA PRO A 54 5.52 -10.09 15.39
C PRO A 54 4.82 -11.10 14.46
N ASP A 55 3.58 -10.85 14.06
CA ASP A 55 2.73 -11.77 13.30
C ASP A 55 2.47 -11.35 11.84
N GLU A 56 2.76 -10.10 11.47
CA GLU A 56 2.58 -9.59 10.11
C GLU A 56 3.52 -8.44 9.77
N VAL A 57 3.70 -8.19 8.47
CA VAL A 57 4.16 -6.90 7.94
C VAL A 57 2.93 -6.20 7.35
N LEU A 58 2.60 -5.01 7.82
CA LEU A 58 1.47 -4.24 7.30
C LEU A 58 1.98 -3.03 6.53
N LEU A 59 1.72 -3.00 5.22
CA LEU A 59 1.91 -1.82 4.41
C LEU A 59 0.77 -0.83 4.69
N VAL A 60 1.11 0.23 5.41
CA VAL A 60 0.16 1.26 5.86
C VAL A 60 -0.07 2.30 4.77
N ASP A 61 1.00 2.74 4.10
CA ASP A 61 0.93 3.70 3.01
C ASP A 61 2.12 3.57 2.07
N VAL A 62 1.86 3.68 0.77
CA VAL A 62 2.86 3.90 -0.26
C VAL A 62 2.34 4.94 -1.23
N SER A 63 3.11 6.01 -1.40
CA SER A 63 2.72 7.13 -2.25
C SER A 63 3.92 7.64 -3.01
N LEU A 64 3.81 7.72 -4.34
CA LEU A 64 4.84 8.26 -5.24
C LEU A 64 4.31 9.50 -5.96
N LEU A 65 5.21 10.45 -6.21
CA LEU A 65 4.97 11.62 -7.05
C LEU A 65 4.50 11.18 -8.45
N PRO A 66 3.51 11.87 -9.05
CA PRO A 66 2.93 11.49 -10.35
C PRO A 66 3.97 11.17 -11.44
N GLU A 67 5.05 11.94 -11.48
CA GLU A 67 6.11 11.89 -12.49
C GLU A 67 6.93 10.59 -12.42
N HIS A 68 6.99 9.96 -11.23
CA HIS A 68 7.74 8.73 -10.96
C HIS A 68 6.85 7.48 -10.99
N ARG A 69 5.54 7.62 -11.27
CA ARG A 69 4.61 6.48 -11.39
C ARG A 69 4.83 5.76 -12.72
N GLY A 70 4.53 4.46 -12.74
CA GLY A 70 4.66 3.63 -13.95
C GLY A 70 6.10 3.29 -14.35
N ARG A 71 7.09 3.70 -13.54
CA ARG A 71 8.53 3.45 -13.78
C ARG A 71 9.10 2.27 -12.97
N GLY A 72 8.24 1.42 -12.42
CA GLY A 72 8.67 0.24 -11.63
C GLY A 72 9.00 0.50 -10.15
N VAL A 73 9.14 1.76 -9.71
CA VAL A 73 9.50 2.10 -8.31
C VAL A 73 8.59 1.43 -7.28
N GLY A 74 7.28 1.56 -7.42
CA GLY A 74 6.33 0.93 -6.49
C GLY A 74 6.39 -0.60 -6.51
N GLY A 75 6.72 -1.19 -7.66
CA GLY A 75 6.93 -2.63 -7.77
C GLY A 75 8.19 -3.08 -7.03
N ALA A 76 9.29 -2.35 -7.17
CA ALA A 76 10.54 -2.64 -6.45
C ALA A 76 10.34 -2.58 -4.93
N LEU A 77 9.72 -1.52 -4.42
CA LEU A 77 9.42 -1.37 -2.99
C LEU A 77 8.57 -2.53 -2.45
N LEU A 78 7.52 -2.93 -3.19
CA LEU A 78 6.65 -4.02 -2.75
C LEU A 78 7.34 -5.38 -2.84
N SER A 79 8.16 -5.61 -3.85
CA SER A 79 8.97 -6.84 -3.95
C SER A 79 9.92 -6.96 -2.76
N GLU A 80 10.57 -5.88 -2.34
CA GLU A 80 11.42 -5.89 -1.14
C GLU A 80 10.65 -6.25 0.13
N LEU A 81 9.44 -5.70 0.29
CA LEU A 81 8.56 -6.05 1.43
C LEU A 81 8.07 -7.51 1.35
N VAL A 82 7.81 -8.03 0.15
CA VAL A 82 7.48 -9.44 -0.05
C VAL A 82 8.65 -10.33 0.37
N GLU A 83 9.88 -10.02 -0.03
CA GLU A 83 11.07 -10.76 0.40
C GLU A 83 11.33 -10.64 1.91
N GLU A 84 11.06 -9.47 2.50
CA GLU A 84 11.13 -9.27 3.95
C GLU A 84 10.13 -10.18 4.68
N ALA A 85 8.87 -10.17 4.24
CA ALA A 85 7.80 -10.99 4.80
C ALA A 85 8.10 -12.49 4.63
N ARG A 86 8.63 -12.89 3.47
CA ARG A 86 9.12 -14.24 3.20
C ARG A 86 10.17 -14.68 4.21
N ARG A 87 11.27 -13.91 4.34
CA ARG A 87 12.36 -14.21 5.29
C ARG A 87 11.87 -14.28 6.73
N GLY A 88 10.88 -13.47 7.08
CA GLY A 88 10.26 -13.47 8.40
C GLY A 88 9.27 -14.61 8.63
N GLY A 89 8.86 -15.36 7.60
CA GLY A 89 7.79 -16.36 7.70
C GLY A 89 6.42 -15.72 8.02
N LYS A 90 6.21 -14.46 7.65
CA LYS A 90 5.02 -13.67 7.99
C LYS A 90 4.23 -13.29 6.75
N PRO A 91 2.91 -13.08 6.86
CA PRO A 91 2.16 -12.43 5.82
C PRO A 91 2.55 -10.95 5.67
N LEU A 92 2.46 -10.45 4.45
CA LEU A 92 2.43 -9.03 4.14
C LEU A 92 0.99 -8.63 3.82
N ARG A 93 0.45 -7.62 4.49
CA ARG A 93 -0.94 -7.17 4.31
C ARG A 93 -1.03 -5.72 3.90
N ILE A 94 -2.15 -5.37 3.26
CA ILE A 94 -2.49 -4.00 2.88
C ILE A 94 -4.00 -3.79 2.86
N HIS A 95 -4.45 -2.64 3.37
CA HIS A 95 -5.79 -2.13 3.12
C HIS A 95 -5.76 -1.22 1.89
N VAL A 96 -6.61 -1.50 0.91
CA VAL A 96 -6.64 -0.76 -0.36
C VAL A 96 -8.08 -0.45 -0.76
N GLU A 97 -8.34 0.77 -1.22
CA GLU A 97 -9.65 1.14 -1.77
C GLU A 97 -10.00 0.28 -2.99
N ARG A 98 -11.28 -0.09 -3.11
CA ARG A 98 -11.80 -0.99 -4.15
C ARG A 98 -11.51 -0.55 -5.60
N PHE A 99 -11.35 0.74 -5.85
CA PHE A 99 -11.11 1.29 -7.19
C PHE A 99 -9.67 1.77 -7.40
N ASN A 100 -8.75 1.38 -6.51
CA ASN A 100 -7.36 1.80 -6.62
C ASN A 100 -6.67 1.09 -7.79
N ARG A 101 -6.02 1.87 -8.67
CA ARG A 101 -5.24 1.37 -9.81
C ARG A 101 -4.11 0.41 -9.40
N ALA A 102 -3.63 0.49 -8.16
CA ALA A 102 -2.58 -0.37 -7.63
C ALA A 102 -3.03 -1.84 -7.44
N LEU A 103 -4.34 -2.16 -7.52
CA LEU A 103 -4.83 -3.54 -7.45
C LEU A 103 -4.15 -4.47 -8.45
N THR A 104 -3.91 -4.02 -9.68
CA THR A 104 -3.19 -4.80 -10.68
C THR A 104 -1.73 -5.07 -10.29
N LEU A 105 -1.08 -4.12 -9.60
CA LEU A 105 0.28 -4.29 -9.10
C LEU A 105 0.32 -5.33 -7.99
N TYR A 106 -0.58 -5.23 -7.00
CA TYR A 106 -0.68 -6.21 -5.91
C TYR A 106 -0.96 -7.62 -6.44
N ALA A 107 -1.89 -7.75 -7.39
CA ALA A 107 -2.21 -9.04 -8.01
C ALA A 107 -1.00 -9.69 -8.71
N ARG A 108 -0.21 -8.90 -9.46
CA ARG A 108 1.01 -9.38 -10.12
C ARG A 108 2.08 -9.85 -9.15
N LEU A 109 2.11 -9.28 -7.94
CA LEU A 109 3.01 -9.68 -6.87
C LEU A 109 2.48 -10.86 -6.05
N GLY A 110 1.34 -11.43 -6.41
CA GLY A 110 0.78 -12.61 -5.76
C GLY A 110 0.00 -12.32 -4.47
N PHE A 111 -0.38 -11.06 -4.22
CA PHE A 111 -1.35 -10.77 -3.17
C PHE A 111 -2.69 -11.42 -3.52
N ARG A 112 -3.42 -11.84 -2.49
CA ARG A 112 -4.78 -12.38 -2.59
C ARG A 112 -5.72 -11.60 -1.69
N LEU A 113 -7.01 -11.55 -2.05
CA LEU A 113 -8.06 -10.96 -1.23
C LEU A 113 -8.23 -11.82 0.03
N LEU A 114 -8.09 -11.19 1.20
CA LEU A 114 -8.32 -11.81 2.51
C LEU A 114 -9.70 -11.44 3.05
N SER A 115 -10.13 -10.18 2.87
CA SER A 115 -11.46 -9.71 3.28
C SER A 115 -11.94 -8.53 2.42
N ASP A 116 -13.26 -8.44 2.23
CA ASP A 116 -13.96 -7.31 1.59
C ASP A 116 -14.75 -6.53 2.66
N GLY A 117 -14.30 -5.33 2.97
CA GLY A 117 -14.96 -4.39 3.90
C GLY A 117 -15.89 -3.40 3.20
N GLY A 118 -16.28 -3.66 1.95
CA GLY A 118 -17.13 -2.79 1.14
C GLY A 118 -16.36 -1.68 0.42
N VAL A 119 -15.80 -0.74 1.19
CA VAL A 119 -14.99 0.39 0.66
C VAL A 119 -13.53 -0.03 0.45
N TYR A 120 -13.00 -0.84 1.38
CA TYR A 120 -11.62 -1.31 1.38
C TYR A 120 -11.55 -2.82 1.23
N TYR A 121 -10.55 -3.28 0.49
CA TYR A 121 -10.08 -4.65 0.51
C TYR A 121 -8.92 -4.80 1.47
N LEU A 122 -8.91 -5.88 2.24
CA LEU A 122 -7.71 -6.38 2.89
C LEU A 122 -7.08 -7.41 1.96
N LEU A 123 -5.91 -7.10 1.44
CA LEU A 123 -5.11 -8.04 0.64
C LEU A 123 -3.99 -8.61 1.50
N GLU A 124 -3.63 -9.86 1.23
CA GLU A 124 -2.55 -10.58 1.89
C GLU A 124 -1.66 -11.23 0.83
N TRP A 125 -0.36 -10.97 0.92
CA TRP A 125 0.67 -11.85 0.37
C TRP A 125 1.17 -12.76 1.48
N ARG A 126 1.36 -14.04 1.18
CA ARG A 126 1.99 -15.00 2.08
C ARG A 126 2.71 -16.04 1.23
N GLU A 127 3.87 -16.47 1.68
CA GLU A 127 4.50 -17.65 1.12
C GLU A 127 3.57 -18.86 1.31
N VAL A 128 3.06 -19.38 0.19
CA VAL A 128 2.42 -20.70 0.19
C VAL A 128 3.57 -21.70 0.19
N PRO A 129 3.70 -22.57 1.20
CA PRO A 129 4.68 -23.63 1.17
C PRO A 129 4.54 -24.37 -0.15
N SER A 130 5.65 -24.53 -0.88
CA SER A 130 5.65 -25.25 -2.16
C SER A 130 4.95 -26.60 -1.97
N PRO A 131 3.87 -26.88 -2.71
CA PRO A 131 3.17 -28.14 -2.59
C PRO A 131 4.01 -29.21 -3.29
N ALA A 132 4.69 -30.05 -2.52
CA ALA A 132 4.84 -31.44 -2.94
C ALA A 132 3.45 -32.15 -3.02
N SER A 133 2.38 -31.52 -2.56
CA SER A 133 0.99 -31.99 -2.71
C SER A 133 0.03 -30.94 -2.17
N LEU A 134 -0.71 -30.24 -3.02
CA LEU A 134 -2.05 -29.65 -2.84
C LEU A 134 -2.33 -28.61 -3.96
N PRO A 135 -3.60 -28.45 -4.40
CA PRO A 135 -3.95 -27.70 -5.58
C PRO A 135 -3.73 -26.19 -5.42
N VAL A 136 -3.26 -25.58 -6.51
CA VAL A 136 -3.08 -24.13 -6.65
C VAL A 136 -4.43 -23.43 -6.38
N PRO A 137 -4.55 -22.53 -5.37
CA PRO A 137 -5.76 -21.75 -5.21
C PRO A 137 -5.98 -20.85 -6.42
N ALA A 138 -7.24 -20.75 -6.88
CA ALA A 138 -7.60 -20.03 -8.09
C ALA A 138 -7.12 -18.56 -8.07
N PRO A 139 -6.64 -18.02 -9.21
CA PRO A 139 -6.21 -16.63 -9.28
C PRO A 139 -7.38 -15.68 -9.01
N LEU A 140 -7.04 -14.48 -8.52
CA LEU A 140 -8.00 -13.43 -8.20
C LEU A 140 -8.89 -13.08 -9.40
N ALA A 141 -10.20 -13.33 -9.26
CA ALA A 141 -11.22 -12.69 -10.07
C ALA A 141 -11.62 -11.39 -9.36
N PHE A 142 -10.99 -10.27 -9.72
CA PHE A 142 -11.55 -8.97 -9.33
C PHE A 142 -12.82 -8.73 -10.16
N PRO A 143 -13.95 -8.34 -9.55
CA PRO A 143 -15.08 -7.87 -10.33
C PRO A 143 -14.64 -6.63 -11.12
N VAL A 144 -14.75 -6.69 -12.44
CA VAL A 144 -14.55 -5.54 -13.32
C VAL A 144 -15.59 -4.48 -12.90
N PRO A 145 -15.19 -3.25 -12.54
CA PRO A 145 -16.17 -2.21 -12.27
C PRO A 145 -16.97 -1.98 -13.56
N ALA A 146 -18.29 -2.16 -13.48
CA ALA A 146 -19.19 -1.78 -14.55
C ALA A 146 -18.96 -0.30 -14.86
N GLY A 147 -18.75 0.01 -16.14
CA GLY A 147 -18.51 1.37 -16.61
C GLY A 147 -19.57 2.31 -16.05
N VAL A 148 -19.13 3.30 -15.29
CA VAL A 148 -19.98 4.43 -14.90
C VAL A 148 -20.05 5.34 -16.15
N PRO A 149 -21.25 5.74 -16.59
CA PRO A 149 -21.45 6.56 -17.78
C PRO A 149 -20.81 7.95 -17.70
#